data_AF-A0A956Q7M7-F1
#
_entry.id   AF-A0A956Q7M7-F1
#
_cell.length_a   1.000
_cell.length_b   1.000
_cell.length_c   1.000
_cell.angle_alpha   90.00
_cell.angle_beta   90.00
_cell.angle_gamma   90.00
#
_symmetry.space_group_name_H-M   'P 1'
#
loop_
_entity.id
_entity.type
_entity.pdbx_description
1 polymer ?
#
loop_
_entity_poly.entity_id
_entity_poly.type
_entity_poly.pdbx_seq_one_letter_code
_entity_poly.pdbx_strand_id
1 'polypeptide(L)'
;MKQTSLVLMVALLLVLPALAQDYDASGVWRSTTGNTFTIPPSDTDFDIYINTTDGRKLHATGEWDEVGYSFYYTVDGMSGAAYVEYDADQDALSVTSHEGVQSWWRRVEY
;
A
#
# COMPACT_ATOMS: atom_id res chain seq x y z
N MET A 1 46.84 -15.29 41.74
CA MET A 1 45.89 -14.32 41.16
C MET A 1 46.48 -13.74 39.88
N LYS A 2 45.81 -13.96 38.74
CA LYS A 2 45.41 -12.92 37.77
C LYS A 2 44.85 -13.60 36.50
N GLN A 3 43.53 -13.65 36.50
CA GLN A 3 42.65 -14.03 35.41
C GLN A 3 42.39 -12.76 34.60
N THR A 4 42.99 -12.64 33.42
CA THR A 4 42.82 -11.54 32.44
C THR A 4 43.44 -12.03 31.14
N SER A 5 42.82 -12.04 29.96
CA SER A 5 41.59 -11.41 29.50
C SER A 5 41.14 -12.17 28.25
N LEU A 6 40.00 -12.86 28.32
CA LEU A 6 39.24 -13.25 27.15
C LEU A 6 38.36 -12.05 26.78
N VAL A 7 38.94 -10.99 26.20
CA VAL A 7 38.13 -9.92 25.61
C VAL A 7 37.75 -10.36 24.21
N LEU A 8 36.68 -11.14 24.22
CA LEU A 8 35.66 -11.26 23.19
C LEU A 8 35.42 -9.87 22.55
N MET A 9 35.96 -9.64 21.36
CA MET A 9 35.60 -8.47 20.55
C MET A 9 35.02 -8.96 19.22
N VAL A 10 33.89 -9.65 19.37
CA VAL A 10 32.87 -9.88 18.34
C VAL A 10 32.25 -8.52 18.03
N ALA A 11 32.94 -7.69 17.24
CA ALA A 11 32.47 -6.38 16.81
C ALA A 11 32.19 -6.35 15.29
N LEU A 12 31.77 -7.49 14.71
CA LEU A 12 31.63 -7.66 13.26
C LEU A 12 30.29 -8.29 12.82
N LEU A 13 29.19 -8.17 13.59
CA LEU A 13 28.00 -9.00 13.32
C LEU A 13 26.62 -8.34 13.39
N LEU A 14 26.48 -7.01 13.32
CA LEU A 14 25.14 -6.40 13.28
C LEU A 14 25.01 -5.26 12.25
N VAL A 15 25.56 -5.44 11.05
CA VAL A 15 24.96 -4.78 9.88
C VAL A 15 23.83 -5.69 9.43
N LEU A 16 22.75 -5.73 10.22
CA LEU A 16 21.49 -6.25 9.69
C LEU A 16 21.12 -5.25 8.59
N PRO A 17 21.05 -5.65 7.30
CA PRO A 17 20.31 -4.83 6.37
C PRO A 17 18.92 -4.70 7.00
N ALA A 18 18.47 -3.47 7.24
CA ALA A 18 17.05 -3.25 7.43
C ALA A 18 16.40 -3.98 6.24
N LEU A 19 15.64 -5.03 6.51
CA LEU A 19 14.94 -5.75 5.46
C LEU A 19 14.10 -4.68 4.78
N ALA A 20 14.51 -4.28 3.58
CA ALA A 20 13.72 -3.36 2.78
C ALA A 20 12.39 -4.06 2.61
N GLN A 21 11.34 -3.49 3.21
CA GLN A 21 10.01 -4.02 3.08
C GLN A 21 9.62 -3.76 1.63
N ASP A 22 9.49 -4.84 0.86
CA ASP A 22 9.07 -4.74 -0.52
C ASP A 22 7.57 -4.49 -0.51
N TYR A 23 7.18 -3.24 -0.72
CA TYR A 23 5.78 -2.85 -0.78
C TYR A 23 5.23 -3.17 -2.17
N ASP A 24 4.18 -3.98 -2.22
CA ASP A 24 3.46 -4.29 -3.45
C ASP A 24 1.95 -4.18 -3.26
N ALA A 25 1.46 -2.95 -3.44
CA ALA A 25 0.04 -2.66 -3.48
C ALA A 25 -0.65 -3.07 -4.80
N SER A 26 0.09 -3.57 -5.81
CA SER A 26 -0.54 -4.04 -7.05
C SER A 26 -1.47 -5.23 -6.78
N GLY A 27 -2.58 -5.32 -7.51
CA GLY A 27 -3.56 -6.40 -7.34
C GLY A 27 -5.01 -5.94 -7.31
N VAL A 28 -5.90 -6.86 -6.93
CA VAL A 28 -7.35 -6.60 -6.84
C VAL A 28 -7.73 -6.44 -5.38
N TRP A 29 -8.46 -5.36 -5.10
CA TRP A 29 -8.82 -4.95 -3.74
C TRP A 29 -10.32 -4.83 -3.62
N ARG A 30 -10.86 -5.22 -2.46
CA ARG A 30 -12.29 -5.10 -2.12
C ARG A 30 -12.48 -4.29 -0.84
N SER A 31 -13.32 -3.27 -0.90
CA SER A 31 -13.69 -2.45 0.26
C SER A 31 -14.58 -3.22 1.23
N THR A 32 -14.67 -2.75 2.48
CA THR A 32 -15.67 -3.24 3.45
C THR A 32 -17.12 -3.13 2.96
N THR A 33 -17.41 -2.21 2.05
CA THR A 33 -18.74 -2.03 1.45
C THR A 33 -18.97 -2.90 0.21
N GLY A 34 -17.95 -3.61 -0.28
CA GLY A 34 -18.05 -4.52 -1.43
C GLY A 34 -17.64 -3.95 -2.78
N ASN A 35 -17.22 -2.68 -2.85
CA ASN A 35 -16.63 -2.13 -4.07
C ASN A 35 -15.29 -2.81 -4.35
N THR A 36 -14.89 -2.88 -5.61
CA THR A 36 -13.59 -3.45 -5.99
C THR A 36 -12.83 -2.54 -6.94
N PHE A 37 -11.51 -2.54 -6.87
CA PHE A 37 -10.68 -1.96 -7.92
C PHE A 37 -9.41 -2.79 -8.14
N THR A 38 -8.73 -2.51 -9.25
CA THR A 38 -7.45 -3.13 -9.58
C THR A 38 -6.37 -2.06 -9.65
N ILE A 39 -5.24 -2.31 -8.99
CA ILE A 39 -4.00 -1.53 -9.12
C ILE A 39 -3.08 -2.34 -10.05
N PRO A 40 -2.72 -1.83 -11.24
CA PRO A 40 -1.77 -2.50 -12.11
C PRO A 40 -0.35 -2.44 -11.53
N PRO A 41 0.54 -3.38 -11.89
CA PRO A 41 1.96 -3.21 -11.66
C PRO A 41 2.47 -2.06 -12.54
N SER A 42 2.74 -0.91 -11.93
CA SER A 42 3.16 0.33 -12.60
C SER A 42 4.15 1.08 -11.70
N ASP A 43 5.13 1.74 -12.30
CA ASP A 43 6.08 2.66 -11.66
C ASP A 43 5.74 4.15 -11.90
N THR A 44 4.66 4.42 -12.63
CA THR A 44 4.16 5.77 -12.96
C THR A 44 2.65 5.86 -12.74
N ASP A 45 2.03 6.98 -13.12
CA ASP A 45 0.57 7.15 -13.24
C ASP A 45 -0.12 5.94 -13.87
N PHE A 46 -1.31 5.62 -13.38
CA PHE A 46 -2.05 4.43 -13.78
C PHE A 46 -3.57 4.62 -13.74
N ASP A 47 -4.27 3.90 -14.60
CA ASP A 47 -5.74 3.88 -14.59
C ASP A 47 -6.26 2.89 -13.53
N ILE A 48 -7.27 3.33 -12.79
CA ILE A 48 -8.00 2.54 -11.80
C ILE A 48 -9.45 2.43 -12.28
N TYR A 49 -9.96 1.21 -12.28
CA TYR A 49 -11.38 0.96 -12.54
C TYR A 49 -12.07 0.44 -11.27
N ILE A 50 -12.97 1.25 -10.72
CA ILE A 50 -13.73 0.91 -9.51
C ILE A 50 -15.06 0.31 -9.93
N ASN A 51 -15.28 -0.98 -9.66
CA ASN A 51 -16.59 -1.61 -9.78
C ASN A 51 -17.34 -1.41 -8.46
N THR A 52 -18.44 -0.68 -8.52
CA THR A 52 -19.29 -0.39 -7.36
C THR A 52 -20.32 -1.50 -7.15
N THR A 53 -20.83 -1.63 -5.92
CA THR A 53 -21.85 -2.65 -5.59
C THR A 53 -23.18 -2.48 -6.34
N ASP A 54 -23.46 -1.28 -6.87
CA ASP A 54 -24.62 -0.99 -7.71
C ASP A 54 -24.40 -1.37 -9.21
N GLY A 55 -23.25 -1.97 -9.54
CA GLY A 55 -22.93 -2.44 -10.88
C GLY A 55 -22.34 -1.38 -11.82
N ARG A 56 -22.11 -0.15 -11.34
CA ARG A 56 -21.39 0.86 -12.13
C ARG A 56 -19.89 0.56 -12.15
N LYS A 57 -19.25 1.02 -13.21
CA LYS A 57 -17.79 1.04 -13.37
C LYS A 57 -17.36 2.49 -13.43
N LEU A 58 -16.64 2.95 -12.40
CA LEU A 58 -16.07 4.29 -12.34
C LEU A 58 -14.62 4.23 -12.82
N HIS A 59 -14.23 5.23 -13.60
CA HIS A 59 -12.85 5.42 -14.01
C HIS A 59 -12.18 6.42 -13.07
N ALA A 60 -10.91 6.16 -12.76
CA ALA A 60 -10.09 7.01 -11.92
C ALA A 60 -8.64 6.97 -12.41
N THR A 61 -7.92 8.06 -12.20
CA THR A 61 -6.47 8.12 -12.45
C THR A 61 -5.73 8.15 -11.13
N GLY A 62 -4.77 7.25 -10.97
CA GLY A 62 -3.87 7.14 -9.83
C GLY A 62 -2.47 7.65 -10.14
N GLU A 63 -1.80 8.21 -9.13
CA GLU A 63 -0.42 8.70 -9.16
C GLU A 63 0.28 8.23 -7.88
N TRP A 64 1.41 7.54 -8.01
CA TRP A 64 2.21 7.10 -6.88
C TRP A 64 2.82 8.29 -6.14
N ASP A 65 2.68 8.31 -4.81
CA ASP A 65 3.47 9.16 -3.92
C ASP A 65 4.75 8.40 -3.52
N GLU A 66 4.60 7.12 -3.17
CA GLU A 66 5.68 6.15 -3.01
C GLU A 66 5.31 4.84 -3.72
N VAL A 67 6.06 4.48 -4.77
CA VAL A 67 5.77 3.32 -5.63
C VAL A 67 5.60 2.05 -4.79
N GLY A 68 4.46 1.38 -4.96
CA GLY A 68 4.12 0.15 -4.27
C GLY A 68 3.55 0.33 -2.86
N TYR A 69 3.65 1.53 -2.28
CA TYR A 69 3.22 1.83 -0.91
C TYR A 69 2.03 2.78 -0.83
N SER A 70 2.17 4.00 -1.35
CA SER A 70 1.15 5.05 -1.23
C SER A 70 0.90 5.78 -2.54
N PHE A 71 -0.36 6.16 -2.78
CA PHE A 71 -0.75 6.87 -3.99
C PHE A 71 -1.99 7.73 -3.76
N TYR A 72 -2.20 8.68 -4.66
CA TYR A 72 -3.44 9.43 -4.76
C TYR A 72 -4.24 8.95 -5.96
N TYR A 73 -5.57 9.00 -5.89
CA TYR A 73 -6.40 8.83 -7.08
C TYR A 73 -7.56 9.82 -7.14
N THR A 74 -7.95 10.18 -8.36
CA THR A 74 -9.11 11.04 -8.63
C THR A 74 -10.11 10.27 -9.48
N VAL A 75 -11.40 10.35 -9.13
CA VAL A 75 -12.48 9.70 -9.88
C VAL A 75 -13.06 10.69 -10.88
N ASP A 76 -13.24 10.25 -12.13
CA ASP A 76 -13.78 11.11 -13.19
C ASP A 76 -15.13 11.71 -12.80
N GLY A 77 -15.23 13.03 -12.89
CA GLY A 77 -16.45 13.78 -12.55
C GLY A 77 -16.70 13.97 -11.05
N MET A 78 -15.78 13.55 -10.18
CA MET A 78 -15.83 13.82 -8.73
C MET A 78 -14.74 14.82 -8.32
N SER A 79 -15.01 15.63 -7.30
CA SER A 79 -14.05 16.61 -6.79
C SER A 79 -13.10 16.00 -5.75
N GLY A 80 -11.82 16.31 -5.88
CA GLY A 80 -10.79 15.96 -4.91
C GLY A 80 -10.13 14.60 -5.18
N ALA A 81 -9.01 14.36 -4.50
CA ALA A 81 -8.27 13.12 -4.55
C ALA A 81 -8.50 12.31 -3.25
N ALA A 82 -8.58 11.00 -3.39
CA ALA A 82 -8.43 10.08 -2.28
C ALA A 82 -6.95 9.70 -2.13
N TYR A 83 -6.50 9.53 -0.89
CA TYR A 83 -5.18 9.02 -0.55
C TYR A 83 -5.27 7.56 -0.15
N VAL A 84 -4.32 6.75 -0.61
CA VAL A 84 -4.24 5.33 -0.34
C VAL A 84 -2.89 4.98 0.23
N GLU A 85 -2.88 4.16 1.26
CA GLU A 85 -1.67 3.64 1.90
C GLU A 85 -1.79 2.13 2.10
N TYR A 86 -0.74 1.40 1.74
CA TYR A 86 -0.65 -0.04 1.90
C TYR A 86 -0.06 -0.44 3.24
N ASP A 87 -0.84 -1.18 4.02
CA ASP A 87 -0.40 -1.84 5.24
C ASP A 87 0.03 -3.27 4.91
N ALA A 88 1.34 -3.49 4.81
CA ALA A 88 1.89 -4.81 4.48
C ALA A 88 1.82 -5.81 5.65
N ASP A 89 1.67 -5.36 6.89
CA ASP A 89 1.47 -6.28 8.03
C ASP A 89 0.08 -6.91 7.98
N GLN A 90 -0.90 -6.18 7.45
CA GLN A 90 -2.28 -6.61 7.34
C GLN A 90 -2.69 -7.08 5.94
N ASP A 91 -1.85 -6.89 4.92
CA ASP A 91 -2.20 -7.00 3.51
C ASP A 91 -3.53 -6.26 3.21
N ALA A 92 -3.53 -4.96 3.51
CA ALA A 92 -4.70 -4.10 3.43
C ALA A 92 -4.38 -2.72 2.86
N LEU A 93 -5.36 -2.09 2.22
CA LEU A 93 -5.27 -0.67 1.90
C LEU A 93 -6.12 0.14 2.86
N SER A 94 -5.55 1.21 3.40
CA SER A 94 -6.29 2.32 3.99
C SER A 94 -6.58 3.34 2.90
N VAL A 95 -7.85 3.63 2.65
CA VAL A 95 -8.28 4.63 1.66
C VAL A 95 -8.98 5.77 2.37
N THR A 96 -8.40 6.96 2.29
CA THR A 96 -8.93 8.21 2.86
C THR A 96 -9.47 9.08 1.74
N SER A 97 -10.78 9.29 1.70
CA SER A 97 -11.44 10.18 0.74
C SER A 97 -11.03 11.64 0.95
N HIS A 98 -11.29 12.49 -0.05
CA HIS A 98 -11.08 13.94 0.04
C HIS A 98 -11.83 14.58 1.22
N GLU A 99 -12.98 14.02 1.62
CA GLU A 99 -13.77 14.49 2.76
C GLU A 99 -13.24 13.99 4.12
N GLY A 100 -12.14 13.23 4.14
CA GLY A 100 -11.52 12.67 5.35
C GLY A 100 -12.17 11.37 5.83
N VAL A 101 -13.16 10.83 5.11
CA VAL A 101 -13.73 9.51 5.42
C VAL A 101 -12.73 8.42 5.06
N GLN A 102 -12.41 7.56 6.03
CA GLN A 102 -11.49 6.44 5.87
C GLN A 102 -12.27 5.12 5.63
N SER A 103 -11.72 4.25 4.79
CA SER A 103 -12.22 2.91 4.53
C SER A 103 -11.06 1.93 4.38
N TRP A 104 -11.32 0.65 4.68
CA TRP A 104 -10.33 -0.43 4.57
C TRP A 104 -10.68 -1.36 3.42
N TRP A 105 -9.65 -1.78 2.70
CA TRP A 105 -9.78 -2.68 1.56
C TRP A 105 -8.87 -3.88 1.76
N ARG A 106 -9.36 -5.05 1.39
CA ARG A 106 -8.64 -6.33 1.50
C ARG A 106 -8.34 -6.87 0.12
N ARG A 107 -7.20 -7.52 -0.02
CA ARG A 107 -6.82 -8.20 -1.25
C ARG A 107 -7.83 -9.29 -1.57
N VAL A 108 -8.15 -9.42 -2.85
CA VAL A 108 -8.97 -10.52 -3.37
C VAL A 108 -8.03 -11.52 -4.01
N GLU A 109 -7.83 -12.67 -3.36
CA GLU A 109 -7.13 -13.80 -3.96
C GLU A 109 -8.04 -14.48 -5.01
N TYR A 110 -7.44 -14.91 -6.13
CA TYR A 110 -8.10 -15.73 -7.15
C TYR A 110 -7.90 -17.22 -6.87
#